data_AF-A0A3F2U6S7-F1
#
_entry.id   AF-A0A3F2U6S7-F1
#
_cell.length_a   1.000
_cell.length_b   1.000
_cell.length_c   1.000
_cell.angle_alpha   90.00
_cell.angle_beta   90.00
_cell.angle_gamma   90.00
#
_symmetry.space_group_name_H-M   'P 1'
#
loop_
_entity.id
_entity.type
_entity.pdbx_description
1 polymer ?
#
loop_
_entity_poly.entity_id
_entity_poly.type
_entity_poly.pdbx_seq_one_letter_code
_entity_poly.pdbx_strand_id
1 'polypeptide(L)'
;MTMQDRRPRDRGPKGRALDDGALAEVRELLGARERRRDLLIEFLHLIQDRYGCLSARHLRALAEDMRLSQAEVYEVATFYDHFDVVKEGGTPPAPLTIRVCDSVSCMLGGAEALLGELQASADPAAIRVVRAPCMGRCAGAPAARIGDREVDEASAESLLRMAAAGEVGVEVPDYVGFDAYRQAGGYQLLQQVRAGARTTDEIIAMLGDAGLRGLGGAGFPAGKKWGFVRSYPGPRLMSINGDEGEPGTFKDRIYLEKDPHRTFEGALIAAHAVEAERIYFYMRDEYPAVLAILRTEIAALETAGIVSPGFIELRRGAGAYICGEESAMLESIEGRRGMPRHRPPYIAEVGLFGRPTLNHNVETLWWIRDIVEKGPAWFAGMGKPGHPGIRSWSVSGRVKEPGVKLAPAGITVRELIEDYCGGMADGHEFKAYLPGGASGGILPAMLGDIPLDFGGELAKQGAFVGSHAVVVFSQADNIKDVTLNLMKFFKHESCGKCTPCREGTEKLVTLLKEDGPLPENDIRDLEMVMRDSSICGLGQAAPNPVNHLLTHFRSDL
;
A
#
# COMPACT_ATOMS: atom_id res chain seq x y z
N MET A 1 -59.89 -34.00 -8.87
CA MET A 1 -58.79 -33.03 -8.71
C MET A 1 -57.49 -33.83 -8.67
N THR A 2 -56.97 -34.15 -9.85
CA THR A 2 -55.92 -35.16 -10.06
C THR A 2 -54.53 -34.53 -10.03
N MET A 3 -53.62 -35.21 -9.33
CA MET A 3 -52.22 -34.87 -9.09
C MET A 3 -51.34 -35.05 -10.34
N GLN A 4 -51.55 -34.30 -11.43
CA GLN A 4 -50.66 -34.37 -12.58
C GLN A 4 -50.50 -32.99 -13.25
N ASP A 5 -49.65 -32.14 -12.67
CA ASP A 5 -48.81 -31.22 -13.46
C ASP A 5 -47.70 -30.53 -12.64
N ARG A 6 -46.90 -31.31 -11.89
CA ARG A 6 -45.64 -30.78 -11.34
C ARG A 6 -44.54 -31.04 -12.35
N ARG A 7 -44.13 -30.00 -13.10
CA ARG A 7 -42.88 -29.99 -13.86
C ARG A 7 -41.76 -30.59 -12.98
N PRO A 8 -40.94 -31.52 -13.50
CA PRO A 8 -39.82 -32.04 -12.73
C PRO A 8 -38.94 -30.85 -12.36
N ARG A 9 -38.78 -30.59 -11.05
CA ARG A 9 -37.73 -29.71 -10.55
C ARG A 9 -36.42 -30.30 -11.03
N ASP A 10 -35.70 -29.56 -11.86
CA ASP A 10 -34.33 -29.86 -12.23
C ASP A 10 -33.55 -30.22 -10.95
N ARG A 11 -33.06 -31.47 -10.92
CA ARG A 11 -32.26 -32.04 -9.83
C ARG A 11 -30.77 -32.02 -10.18
N GLY A 12 -30.36 -31.22 -11.16
CA GLY A 12 -28.95 -30.92 -11.38
C GLY A 12 -28.31 -30.33 -10.11
N PRO A 13 -26.99 -30.52 -9.93
CA PRO A 13 -26.28 -29.90 -8.81
C PRO A 13 -26.51 -28.39 -8.82
N LYS A 14 -26.94 -27.84 -7.68
CA LYS A 14 -27.10 -26.39 -7.51
C LYS A 14 -25.72 -25.73 -7.54
N GLY A 15 -25.42 -24.98 -8.60
CA GLY A 15 -24.15 -24.27 -8.78
C GLY A 15 -23.81 -24.08 -10.26
N ARG A 16 -22.77 -23.29 -10.59
CA ARG A 16 -22.31 -23.19 -11.99
C ARG A 16 -21.72 -24.52 -12.44
N ALA A 17 -22.12 -24.98 -13.64
CA ALA A 17 -21.56 -26.18 -14.23
C ALA A 17 -20.05 -26.03 -14.44
N LEU A 18 -19.32 -27.13 -14.20
CA LEU A 18 -17.89 -27.18 -14.48
C LEU A 18 -17.68 -27.33 -15.99
N ASP A 19 -16.84 -26.48 -16.56
CA ASP A 19 -16.39 -26.54 -17.94
C ASP A 19 -15.03 -27.25 -17.97
N ASP A 20 -14.98 -28.43 -18.59
CA ASP A 20 -13.76 -29.26 -18.68
C ASP A 20 -12.64 -28.53 -19.46
N GLY A 21 -12.98 -27.70 -20.45
CA GLY A 21 -12.03 -26.89 -21.19
C GLY A 21 -11.40 -25.81 -20.31
N ALA A 22 -12.22 -25.08 -19.55
CA ALA A 22 -11.74 -24.09 -18.58
C ALA A 22 -10.85 -24.73 -17.49
N LEU A 23 -11.18 -25.96 -17.07
CA LEU A 23 -10.36 -26.70 -16.10
C LEU A 23 -9.00 -27.10 -16.67
N ALA A 24 -8.95 -27.56 -17.93
CA ALA A 24 -7.70 -27.85 -18.61
C ALA A 24 -6.82 -26.60 -18.75
N GLU A 25 -7.41 -25.48 -19.18
CA GLU A 25 -6.75 -24.16 -19.28
C GLU A 25 -6.14 -23.71 -17.94
N VAL A 26 -6.90 -23.81 -16.84
CA VAL A 26 -6.39 -23.46 -15.50
C VAL A 26 -5.27 -24.40 -15.08
N ARG A 27 -5.41 -25.72 -15.27
CA ARG A 27 -4.38 -26.70 -14.89
C ARG A 27 -3.08 -26.50 -15.66
N GLU A 28 -3.17 -26.21 -16.96
CA GLU A 28 -2.03 -25.89 -17.80
C GLU A 28 -1.31 -24.63 -17.29
N LEU A 29 -2.07 -23.56 -17.03
CA LEU A 29 -1.53 -22.30 -16.54
C LEU A 29 -0.83 -22.42 -15.17
N LEU A 30 -1.45 -23.15 -14.23
CA LEU A 30 -0.89 -23.37 -12.90
C LEU A 30 0.29 -24.36 -12.91
N GLY A 31 0.29 -25.31 -13.84
CA GLY A 31 1.35 -26.30 -14.01
C GLY A 31 1.57 -27.18 -12.78
N ALA A 32 2.83 -27.38 -12.40
CA ALA A 32 3.23 -28.21 -11.25
C ALA A 32 3.21 -27.48 -9.89
N ARG A 33 2.77 -26.21 -9.84
CA ARG A 33 2.74 -25.43 -8.59
C ARG A 33 1.86 -26.11 -7.54
N GLU A 34 2.24 -26.00 -6.28
CA GLU A 34 1.47 -26.57 -5.17
C GLU A 34 0.13 -25.85 -5.02
N ARG A 35 -0.97 -26.60 -4.80
CA ARG A 35 -2.32 -26.03 -4.63
C ARG A 35 -2.56 -25.65 -3.16
N ARG A 36 -1.70 -24.79 -2.60
CA ARG A 36 -1.90 -24.26 -1.25
C ARG A 36 -3.01 -23.22 -1.26
N ARG A 37 -3.84 -23.19 -0.21
CA ARG A 37 -4.98 -22.26 -0.08
C ARG A 37 -4.53 -20.80 -0.14
N ASP A 38 -3.37 -20.48 0.43
CA ASP A 38 -2.79 -19.15 0.45
C ASP A 38 -2.29 -18.65 -0.90
N LEU A 39 -2.16 -19.52 -1.90
CA LEU A 39 -1.79 -19.14 -3.28
C LEU A 39 -3.00 -18.73 -4.13
N LEU A 40 -4.21 -18.66 -3.55
CA LEU A 40 -5.42 -18.31 -4.29
C LEU A 40 -5.27 -16.98 -5.06
N ILE A 41 -4.80 -15.92 -4.40
CA ILE A 41 -4.62 -14.60 -5.04
C ILE A 41 -3.55 -14.66 -6.14
N GLU A 42 -2.45 -15.38 -5.92
CA GLU A 42 -1.41 -15.58 -6.95
C GLU A 42 -1.98 -16.28 -8.19
N PHE A 43 -2.87 -17.27 -7.99
CA PHE A 43 -3.52 -17.97 -9.10
C PHE A 43 -4.57 -17.11 -9.81
N LEU A 44 -5.26 -16.23 -9.09
CA LEU A 44 -6.12 -15.21 -9.70
C LEU A 44 -5.30 -14.26 -10.57
N HIS A 45 -4.14 -13.80 -10.11
CA HIS A 45 -3.23 -13.00 -10.94
C HIS A 45 -2.81 -13.74 -12.21
N LEU A 46 -2.39 -15.00 -12.12
CA LEU A 46 -2.02 -15.77 -13.31
C LEU A 46 -3.16 -15.84 -14.34
N ILE A 47 -4.40 -16.08 -13.91
CA ILE A 47 -5.56 -16.12 -14.79
C ILE A 47 -5.79 -14.75 -15.42
N GLN A 48 -5.78 -13.68 -14.61
CA GLN A 48 -5.99 -12.33 -15.11
C GLN A 48 -4.90 -11.91 -16.11
N ASP A 49 -3.62 -12.12 -15.79
CA ASP A 49 -2.51 -11.75 -16.65
C ASP A 49 -2.57 -12.52 -17.99
N ARG A 50 -3.04 -13.78 -17.97
CA ARG A 50 -3.14 -14.62 -19.17
C ARG A 50 -4.35 -14.30 -20.05
N TYR A 51 -5.50 -13.99 -19.44
CA TYR A 51 -6.80 -13.89 -20.13
C TYR A 51 -7.40 -12.47 -20.12
N GLY A 52 -6.73 -11.50 -19.49
CA GLY A 52 -7.17 -10.11 -19.36
C GLY A 52 -8.32 -9.89 -18.38
N CYS A 53 -8.89 -10.95 -17.81
CA CYS A 53 -9.98 -10.89 -16.84
C CYS A 53 -10.15 -12.22 -16.09
N LEU A 54 -10.98 -12.20 -15.04
CA LEU A 54 -11.42 -13.36 -14.30
C LEU A 54 -12.83 -13.77 -14.72
N SER A 55 -12.92 -14.64 -15.72
CA SER A 55 -14.22 -15.10 -16.21
C SER A 55 -14.92 -16.04 -15.22
N ALA A 56 -16.26 -16.07 -15.26
CA ALA A 56 -17.07 -16.97 -14.45
C ALA A 56 -16.69 -18.46 -14.59
N ARG A 57 -16.27 -18.91 -15.79
CA ARG A 57 -15.82 -20.29 -16.05
C ARG A 57 -14.45 -20.56 -15.44
N HIS A 58 -13.51 -19.62 -15.54
CA HIS A 58 -12.17 -19.74 -14.95
C HIS A 58 -12.21 -19.75 -13.42
N LEU A 59 -13.04 -18.90 -12.81
CA LEU A 59 -13.23 -18.90 -11.35
C LEU A 59 -13.83 -20.22 -10.85
N ARG A 60 -14.78 -20.82 -11.59
CA ARG A 60 -15.33 -22.13 -11.24
C ARG A 60 -14.29 -23.25 -11.38
N ALA A 61 -13.50 -23.22 -12.44
CA ALA A 61 -12.40 -24.15 -12.68
C ALA A 61 -11.31 -24.05 -11.61
N LEU A 62 -10.92 -22.83 -11.22
CA LEU A 62 -9.94 -22.60 -10.16
C LEU A 62 -10.44 -23.15 -8.81
N ALA A 63 -11.71 -22.90 -8.48
CA ALA A 63 -12.32 -23.44 -7.26
C ALA A 63 -12.27 -24.98 -7.25
N GLU A 64 -12.52 -25.62 -8.39
CA GLU A 64 -12.40 -27.08 -8.53
C GLU A 64 -10.96 -27.56 -8.35
N ASP A 65 -9.98 -26.95 -9.04
CA ASP A 65 -8.58 -27.38 -8.98
C ASP A 65 -7.97 -27.21 -7.58
N MET A 66 -8.31 -26.12 -6.90
CA MET A 66 -7.85 -25.84 -5.54
C MET A 66 -8.67 -26.53 -4.44
N ARG A 67 -9.77 -27.21 -4.79
CA ARG A 67 -10.73 -27.80 -3.84
C ARG A 67 -11.31 -26.77 -2.85
N LEU A 68 -11.57 -25.57 -3.33
CA LEU A 68 -12.21 -24.49 -2.58
C LEU A 68 -13.66 -24.33 -3.00
N SER A 69 -14.49 -23.71 -2.15
CA SER A 69 -15.85 -23.38 -2.56
C SER A 69 -15.83 -22.27 -3.62
N GLN A 70 -16.78 -22.33 -4.56
CA GLN A 70 -16.92 -21.27 -5.56
C GLN A 70 -17.20 -19.90 -4.92
N ALA A 71 -17.95 -19.89 -3.81
CA ALA A 71 -18.24 -18.67 -3.06
C ALA A 71 -16.96 -18.05 -2.48
N GLU A 72 -16.08 -18.87 -1.88
CA GLU A 72 -14.81 -18.39 -1.31
C GLU A 72 -13.91 -17.77 -2.39
N VAL A 73 -13.74 -18.45 -3.54
CA VAL A 73 -12.95 -17.91 -4.65
C VAL A 73 -13.56 -16.61 -5.19
N TYR A 74 -14.89 -16.57 -5.34
CA TYR A 74 -15.58 -15.39 -5.86
C TYR A 74 -15.50 -14.20 -4.89
N GLU A 75 -15.72 -14.41 -3.59
CA GLU A 75 -15.63 -13.37 -2.56
C GLU A 75 -14.23 -12.75 -2.49
N VAL A 76 -13.18 -13.57 -2.64
CA VAL A 76 -11.79 -13.08 -2.72
C VAL A 76 -11.60 -12.29 -4.02
N ALA A 77 -11.96 -12.84 -5.18
CA ALA A 77 -11.78 -12.18 -6.46
C ALA A 77 -12.49 -10.82 -6.55
N THR A 78 -13.69 -10.69 -5.97
CA THR A 78 -14.46 -9.42 -6.01
C THR A 78 -14.09 -8.40 -4.93
N PHE A 79 -13.19 -8.74 -4.01
CA PHE A 79 -12.76 -7.82 -2.95
C PHE A 79 -11.65 -6.87 -3.40
N TYR A 80 -10.85 -7.29 -4.39
CA TYR A 80 -9.65 -6.57 -4.84
C TYR A 80 -9.92 -5.82 -6.14
N ASP A 81 -9.56 -4.54 -6.20
CA ASP A 81 -9.96 -3.64 -7.29
C ASP A 81 -9.27 -3.96 -8.62
N HIS A 82 -8.10 -4.59 -8.57
CA HIS A 82 -7.38 -4.91 -9.80
C HIS A 82 -7.93 -6.15 -10.50
N PHE A 83 -8.80 -6.94 -9.86
CA PHE A 83 -9.37 -8.12 -10.45
C PHE A 83 -10.65 -7.82 -11.26
N ASP A 84 -10.54 -7.95 -12.57
CA ASP A 84 -11.64 -7.77 -13.53
C ASP A 84 -12.55 -9.00 -13.58
N VAL A 85 -13.49 -9.09 -12.65
CA VAL A 85 -14.43 -10.22 -12.57
C VAL A 85 -15.56 -10.09 -13.61
N VAL A 86 -15.57 -11.00 -14.59
CA VAL A 86 -16.59 -11.04 -15.65
C VAL A 86 -17.63 -12.12 -15.36
N LYS A 87 -18.88 -11.69 -15.14
CA LYS A 87 -20.03 -12.59 -14.92
C LYS A 87 -20.39 -13.36 -16.20
N GLU A 88 -21.17 -14.42 -16.05
CA GLU A 88 -21.62 -15.24 -17.18
C GLU A 88 -22.40 -14.40 -18.20
N GLY A 89 -22.02 -14.51 -19.49
CA GLY A 89 -22.56 -13.67 -20.56
C GLY A 89 -22.09 -12.22 -20.54
N GLY A 90 -21.20 -11.83 -19.62
CA GLY A 90 -20.61 -10.49 -19.56
C GLY A 90 -19.56 -10.26 -20.64
N THR A 91 -19.46 -9.02 -21.10
CA THR A 91 -18.41 -8.60 -22.05
C THR A 91 -17.08 -8.41 -21.31
N PRO A 92 -15.98 -9.02 -21.77
CA PRO A 92 -14.65 -8.76 -21.25
C PRO A 92 -14.27 -7.27 -21.38
N PRO A 93 -13.35 -6.77 -20.53
CA PRO A 93 -12.82 -5.42 -20.70
C PRO A 93 -12.07 -5.29 -22.03
N ALA A 94 -11.88 -4.05 -22.49
CA ALA A 94 -11.06 -3.78 -23.65
C ALA A 94 -9.62 -4.33 -23.45
N PRO A 95 -8.92 -4.74 -24.52
CA PRO A 95 -7.62 -5.41 -24.42
C PRO A 95 -6.54 -4.60 -23.69
N LEU A 96 -6.60 -3.27 -23.80
CA LEU A 96 -5.70 -2.36 -23.10
C LEU A 96 -6.47 -1.55 -22.07
N THR A 97 -5.88 -1.37 -20.88
CA THR A 97 -6.43 -0.48 -19.85
C THR A 97 -5.45 0.64 -19.55
N ILE A 98 -5.94 1.88 -19.59
CA ILE A 98 -5.28 3.07 -19.05
C ILE A 98 -5.93 3.37 -17.70
N ARG A 99 -5.13 3.35 -16.64
CA ARG A 99 -5.52 3.75 -15.29
C ARG A 99 -4.97 5.14 -15.02
N VAL A 100 -5.81 6.09 -14.60
CA VAL A 100 -5.36 7.43 -14.20
C VAL A 100 -5.55 7.57 -12.69
N CYS A 101 -4.48 7.94 -11.99
CA CYS A 101 -4.54 8.20 -10.57
C CYS A 101 -5.38 9.46 -10.29
N ASP A 102 -6.40 9.35 -9.45
CA ASP A 102 -7.26 10.50 -9.07
C ASP A 102 -7.07 10.96 -7.61
N SER A 103 -6.08 10.40 -6.92
CA SER A 103 -5.70 10.83 -5.57
C SER A 103 -5.17 12.26 -5.53
N VAL A 104 -5.18 12.86 -4.34
CA VAL A 104 -5.00 14.30 -4.10
C VAL A 104 -3.90 14.98 -4.93
N SER A 105 -2.66 14.49 -4.96
CA SER A 105 -1.59 15.16 -5.74
C SER A 105 -1.85 15.13 -7.25
N CYS A 106 -2.45 14.05 -7.76
CA CYS A 106 -2.85 13.94 -9.17
C CYS A 106 -4.10 14.77 -9.49
N MET A 107 -5.04 14.89 -8.54
CA MET A 107 -6.15 15.85 -8.65
C MET A 107 -5.61 17.28 -8.82
N LEU A 108 -4.62 17.70 -8.01
CA LEU A 108 -3.97 19.00 -8.15
C LEU A 108 -3.22 19.17 -9.48
N GLY A 109 -2.68 18.07 -10.01
CA GLY A 109 -2.01 17.99 -11.31
C GLY A 109 -2.95 17.89 -12.52
N GLY A 110 -4.28 17.94 -12.33
CA GLY A 110 -5.24 17.95 -13.44
C GLY A 110 -5.70 16.56 -13.91
N ALA A 111 -5.63 15.53 -13.06
CA ALA A 111 -6.08 14.17 -13.41
C ALA A 111 -7.53 14.09 -13.92
N GLU A 112 -8.44 14.94 -13.43
CA GLU A 112 -9.83 15.01 -13.91
C GLU A 112 -9.92 15.41 -15.38
N ALA A 113 -9.12 16.40 -15.80
CA ALA A 113 -9.07 16.84 -17.19
C ALA A 113 -8.45 15.75 -18.08
N LEU A 114 -7.36 15.13 -17.63
CA LEU A 114 -6.72 14.01 -18.32
C LEU A 114 -7.70 12.84 -18.54
N LEU A 115 -8.46 12.47 -17.51
CA LEU A 115 -9.50 11.43 -17.60
C LEU A 115 -10.55 11.79 -18.65
N GLY A 116 -11.07 13.01 -18.63
CA GLY A 116 -12.07 13.47 -19.60
C GLY A 116 -11.56 13.44 -21.04
N GLU A 117 -10.32 13.91 -21.26
CA GLU A 117 -9.69 13.93 -22.58
C GLU A 117 -9.45 12.51 -23.13
N LEU A 118 -8.94 11.60 -22.29
CA LEU A 118 -8.73 10.20 -22.65
C LEU A 118 -10.05 9.50 -22.98
N GLN A 119 -11.11 9.74 -22.19
CA GLN A 119 -12.43 9.17 -22.45
C GLN A 119 -13.06 9.68 -23.74
N ALA A 120 -12.77 10.93 -24.13
CA ALA A 120 -13.25 11.51 -25.37
C ALA A 120 -12.45 11.02 -26.60
N SER A 121 -11.16 10.70 -26.42
CA SER A 121 -10.22 10.46 -27.53
C SER A 121 -9.89 8.99 -27.77
N ALA A 122 -10.01 8.12 -26.77
CA ALA A 122 -9.69 6.71 -26.88
C ALA A 122 -10.84 5.91 -27.54
N ASP A 123 -10.52 4.92 -28.37
CA ASP A 123 -11.50 3.94 -28.85
C ASP A 123 -11.90 2.99 -27.69
N PRO A 124 -13.15 3.03 -27.20
CA PRO A 124 -13.57 2.22 -26.06
C PRO A 124 -13.58 0.71 -26.33
N ALA A 125 -13.55 0.29 -27.60
CA ALA A 125 -13.41 -1.12 -27.95
C ALA A 125 -11.96 -1.62 -27.81
N ALA A 126 -10.98 -0.73 -27.95
CA ALA A 126 -9.55 -1.04 -27.89
C ALA A 126 -8.93 -0.69 -26.52
N ILE A 127 -9.36 0.42 -25.92
CA ILE A 127 -8.77 1.01 -24.73
C ILE A 127 -9.86 1.33 -23.70
N ARG A 128 -9.75 0.71 -22.54
CA ARG A 128 -10.57 1.02 -21.37
C ARG A 128 -9.85 2.07 -20.52
N VAL A 129 -10.48 3.21 -20.28
CA VAL A 129 -9.95 4.26 -19.40
C VAL A 129 -10.66 4.21 -18.05
N VAL A 130 -9.90 4.02 -16.97
CA VAL A 130 -10.45 3.94 -15.61
C VAL A 130 -9.71 4.85 -14.64
N ARG A 131 -10.42 5.24 -13.58
CA ARG A 131 -9.83 5.86 -12.39
C ARG A 131 -9.11 4.81 -11.56
N ALA A 132 -8.10 5.22 -10.83
CA ALA A 132 -7.39 4.37 -9.89
C ALA A 132 -6.95 5.16 -8.66
N PRO A 133 -6.83 4.49 -7.50
CA PRO A 133 -6.27 5.09 -6.29
C PRO A 133 -4.78 5.43 -6.46
N CYS A 134 -4.17 5.95 -5.40
CA CYS A 134 -2.79 6.46 -5.40
C CYS A 134 -1.79 5.42 -5.92
N MET A 135 -1.11 5.69 -7.03
CA MET A 135 -0.10 4.78 -7.61
C MET A 135 1.32 5.01 -7.06
N GLY A 136 1.49 5.75 -5.95
CA GLY A 136 2.82 6.01 -5.38
C GLY A 136 3.75 6.84 -6.28
N ARG A 137 3.16 7.68 -7.13
CA ARG A 137 3.87 8.52 -8.12
C ARG A 137 3.53 10.01 -7.97
N CYS A 138 3.23 10.41 -6.74
CA CYS A 138 2.75 11.77 -6.43
C CYS A 138 3.76 12.87 -6.77
N ALA A 139 5.05 12.57 -6.89
CA ALA A 139 6.06 13.53 -7.31
C ALA A 139 5.98 13.91 -8.80
N GLY A 140 5.54 12.98 -9.65
CA GLY A 140 5.33 13.18 -11.08
C GLY A 140 3.84 13.27 -11.43
N ALA A 141 3.05 13.93 -10.60
CA ALA A 141 1.61 14.06 -10.82
C ALA A 141 1.30 14.94 -12.05
N PRO A 142 0.26 14.65 -12.86
CA PRO A 142 -0.65 13.51 -12.73
C PRO A 142 -0.01 12.21 -13.21
N ALA A 143 -0.18 11.14 -12.43
CA ALA A 143 0.35 9.82 -12.74
C ALA A 143 -0.70 8.94 -13.42
N ALA A 144 -0.24 8.09 -14.34
CA ALA A 144 -1.07 7.10 -15.01
C ALA A 144 -0.31 5.78 -15.22
N ARG A 145 -1.05 4.71 -15.56
CA ARG A 145 -0.49 3.42 -15.96
C ARG A 145 -1.22 2.90 -17.19
N ILE A 146 -0.47 2.52 -18.22
CA ILE A 146 -0.97 1.93 -19.47
C ILE A 146 -0.45 0.50 -19.59
N GLY A 147 -1.35 -0.50 -19.45
CA GLY A 147 -0.91 -1.88 -19.23
C GLY A 147 -0.09 -1.98 -17.94
N ASP A 148 1.19 -2.33 -18.05
CA ASP A 148 2.18 -2.35 -16.96
C ASP A 148 3.20 -1.22 -17.03
N ARG A 149 3.08 -0.32 -18.03
CA ARG A 149 3.92 0.87 -18.15
C ARG A 149 3.40 1.97 -17.23
N GLU A 150 4.24 2.37 -16.30
CA GLU A 150 3.96 3.52 -15.43
C GLU A 150 4.41 4.82 -16.10
N VAL A 151 3.62 5.89 -15.92
CA VAL A 151 3.83 7.19 -16.58
C VAL A 151 3.66 8.31 -15.58
N ASP A 152 4.75 9.03 -15.35
CA ASP A 152 4.76 10.31 -14.62
C ASP A 152 4.44 11.45 -15.61
N GLU A 153 3.91 12.58 -15.11
CA GLU A 153 3.53 13.77 -15.89
C GLU A 153 2.65 13.40 -17.11
N ALA A 154 1.69 12.53 -16.88
CA ALA A 154 0.91 11.91 -17.94
C ALA A 154 0.03 12.92 -18.69
N SER A 155 -0.05 12.76 -20.01
CA SER A 155 -0.97 13.49 -20.90
C SER A 155 -1.74 12.52 -21.78
N ALA A 156 -2.88 12.93 -22.32
CA ALA A 156 -3.64 12.07 -23.22
C ALA A 156 -2.82 11.76 -24.49
N GLU A 157 -2.09 12.74 -25.01
CA GLU A 157 -1.18 12.58 -26.14
C GLU A 157 -0.12 11.51 -25.87
N SER A 158 0.59 11.59 -24.74
CA SER A 158 1.68 10.64 -24.44
C SER A 158 1.15 9.22 -24.26
N LEU A 159 0.02 9.05 -23.58
CA LEU A 159 -0.61 7.74 -23.34
C LEU A 159 -1.17 7.12 -24.61
N LEU A 160 -1.83 7.89 -25.48
CA LEU A 160 -2.37 7.38 -26.74
C LEU A 160 -1.24 7.04 -27.74
N ARG A 161 -0.14 7.81 -27.74
CA ARG A 161 1.07 7.48 -28.49
C ARG A 161 1.65 6.15 -28.02
N MET A 162 1.80 5.97 -26.70
CA MET A 162 2.28 4.70 -26.12
C MET A 162 1.37 3.53 -26.48
N ALA A 163 0.05 3.73 -26.45
CA ALA A 163 -0.93 2.73 -26.87
C ALA A 163 -0.71 2.31 -28.33
N ALA A 164 -0.55 3.27 -29.23
CA ALA A 164 -0.33 3.02 -30.65
C ALA A 164 1.03 2.34 -30.93
N ALA A 165 2.05 2.65 -30.13
CA ALA A 165 3.38 2.06 -30.24
C ALA A 165 3.51 0.69 -29.55
N GLY A 166 2.53 0.28 -28.74
CA GLY A 166 2.61 -0.93 -27.92
C GLY A 166 3.58 -0.81 -26.74
N GLU A 167 3.89 0.40 -26.30
CA GLU A 167 4.79 0.71 -25.16
C GLU A 167 4.06 0.50 -23.83
N VAL A 168 3.65 -0.75 -23.55
CA VAL A 168 2.77 -1.09 -22.40
C VAL A 168 3.44 -2.00 -21.36
N GLY A 169 4.70 -2.36 -21.59
CA GLY A 169 5.46 -3.25 -20.72
C GLY A 169 6.11 -2.54 -19.54
N VAL A 170 6.54 -3.35 -18.57
CA VAL A 170 7.30 -2.90 -17.40
C VAL A 170 8.60 -2.23 -17.83
N GLU A 171 8.89 -1.05 -17.27
CA GLU A 171 10.20 -0.41 -17.35
C GLU A 171 10.90 -0.55 -16.00
N VAL A 172 12.03 -1.24 -15.98
CA VAL A 172 12.83 -1.40 -14.77
C VAL A 172 13.91 -0.32 -14.77
N PRO A 173 13.95 0.57 -13.76
CA PRO A 173 14.99 1.58 -13.65
C PRO A 173 16.35 0.94 -13.33
N ASP A 174 17.45 1.68 -13.53
CA ASP A 174 18.77 1.25 -13.08
C ASP A 174 18.83 1.19 -11.54
N TYR A 175 19.36 0.09 -11.01
CA TYR A 175 19.45 -0.16 -9.56
C TYR A 175 20.71 -0.94 -9.16
N VAL A 176 21.01 -0.94 -7.87
CA VAL A 176 22.11 -1.73 -7.29
C VAL A 176 21.63 -3.18 -7.11
N GLY A 177 21.97 -4.04 -8.09
CA GLY A 177 21.67 -5.48 -8.03
C GLY A 177 22.60 -6.28 -7.12
N PHE A 178 22.30 -7.57 -6.95
CA PHE A 178 22.97 -8.47 -6.00
C PHE A 178 24.50 -8.44 -6.06
N ASP A 179 25.08 -8.57 -7.25
CA ASP A 179 26.53 -8.65 -7.39
C ASP A 179 27.22 -7.34 -7.02
N ALA A 180 26.67 -6.20 -7.42
CA ALA A 180 27.20 -4.89 -7.06
C ALA A 180 27.11 -4.65 -5.55
N TYR A 181 25.96 -5.00 -4.93
CA TYR A 181 25.77 -4.89 -3.49
C TYR A 181 26.77 -5.75 -2.72
N ARG A 182 26.97 -7.00 -3.14
CA ARG A 182 27.92 -7.93 -2.52
C ARG A 182 29.38 -7.47 -2.68
N GLN A 183 29.76 -6.96 -3.85
CA GLN A 183 31.11 -6.40 -4.09
C GLN A 183 31.40 -5.20 -3.18
N ALA A 184 30.39 -4.40 -2.86
CA ALA A 184 30.50 -3.29 -1.91
C ALA A 184 30.51 -3.73 -0.42
N GLY A 185 30.55 -5.04 -0.14
CA GLY A 185 30.57 -5.61 1.21
C GLY A 185 29.20 -6.00 1.78
N GLY A 186 28.14 -5.94 0.97
CA GLY A 186 26.82 -6.40 1.35
C GLY A 186 26.80 -7.86 1.81
N TYR A 187 25.90 -8.18 2.75
CA TYR A 187 25.75 -9.48 3.42
C TYR A 187 26.87 -9.90 4.37
N GLN A 188 27.94 -9.11 4.54
CA GLN A 188 28.98 -9.38 5.53
C GLN A 188 28.43 -9.26 6.96
N LEU A 189 27.60 -8.25 7.24
CA LEU A 189 26.96 -8.12 8.55
C LEU A 189 26.04 -9.31 8.82
N LEU A 190 25.22 -9.70 7.84
CA LEU A 190 24.38 -10.90 7.98
C LEU A 190 25.20 -12.15 8.34
N GLN A 191 26.35 -12.35 7.70
CA GLN A 191 27.24 -13.47 8.01
C GLN A 191 27.80 -13.39 9.43
N GLN A 192 28.21 -12.21 9.89
CA GLN A 192 28.68 -11.99 11.27
C GLN A 192 27.59 -12.30 12.30
N VAL A 193 26.36 -11.85 12.04
CA VAL A 193 25.20 -12.12 12.89
C VAL A 193 24.93 -13.62 12.96
N ARG A 194 24.88 -14.31 11.81
CA ARG A 194 24.66 -15.77 11.75
C ARG A 194 25.79 -16.58 12.42
N ALA A 195 27.02 -16.05 12.41
CA ALA A 195 28.17 -16.65 13.09
C ALA A 195 28.22 -16.36 14.60
N GLY A 196 27.29 -15.55 15.13
CA GLY A 196 27.25 -15.19 16.54
C GLY A 196 28.25 -14.10 16.95
N ALA A 197 28.88 -13.40 16.00
CA ALA A 197 29.79 -12.29 16.29
C ALA A 197 29.05 -11.04 16.80
N ARG A 198 27.74 -10.96 16.56
CA ARG A 198 26.81 -9.96 17.11
C ARG A 198 25.59 -10.69 17.64
N THR A 199 25.25 -10.47 18.90
CA THR A 199 24.10 -11.15 19.50
C THR A 199 22.80 -10.43 19.14
N THR A 200 21.68 -11.16 19.13
CA THR A 200 20.37 -10.56 18.89
C THR A 200 20.03 -9.46 19.90
N ASP A 201 20.40 -9.66 21.17
CA ASP A 201 20.09 -8.70 22.23
C ASP A 201 20.92 -7.42 22.08
N GLU A 202 22.18 -7.51 21.64
CA GLU A 202 22.98 -6.34 21.24
C GLU A 202 22.32 -5.56 20.11
N ILE A 203 21.85 -6.25 19.06
CA ILE A 203 21.18 -5.58 17.93
C ILE A 203 19.89 -4.91 18.39
N ILE A 204 19.05 -5.60 19.19
CA ILE A 204 17.82 -5.03 19.74
C ILE A 204 18.12 -3.76 20.57
N ALA A 205 19.16 -3.79 21.40
CA ALA A 205 19.60 -2.63 22.17
C ALA A 205 20.04 -1.49 21.24
N MET A 206 20.87 -1.76 20.23
CA MET A 206 21.29 -0.76 19.25
C MET A 206 20.10 -0.13 18.50
N LEU A 207 19.10 -0.93 18.10
CA LEU A 207 17.89 -0.38 17.46
C LEU A 207 17.08 0.51 18.41
N GLY A 208 17.03 0.14 19.70
CA GLY A 208 16.39 0.93 20.75
C GLY A 208 17.12 2.26 21.00
N ASP A 209 18.44 2.21 21.17
CA ASP A 209 19.29 3.38 21.41
C ASP A 209 19.32 4.33 20.20
N ALA A 210 19.21 3.79 18.97
CA ALA A 210 19.05 4.58 17.76
C ALA A 210 17.69 5.30 17.69
N GLY A 211 16.71 4.88 18.51
CA GLY A 211 15.34 5.36 18.41
C GLY A 211 14.59 4.87 17.16
N LEU A 212 15.01 3.74 16.56
CA LEU A 212 14.37 3.22 15.35
C LEU A 212 12.93 2.77 15.66
N ARG A 213 11.99 3.30 14.89
CA ARG A 213 10.56 3.00 14.95
C ARG A 213 10.11 2.36 13.64
N GLY A 214 8.91 1.76 13.63
CA GLY A 214 8.24 1.33 12.41
C GLY A 214 7.83 2.53 11.56
N LEU A 215 8.46 2.67 10.40
CA LEU A 215 8.33 3.82 9.49
C LEU A 215 7.20 3.67 8.46
N GLY A 216 6.29 2.72 8.68
CA GLY A 216 5.10 2.49 7.86
C GLY A 216 3.81 3.16 8.39
N GLY A 217 3.86 3.95 9.46
CA GLY A 217 2.66 4.61 10.00
C GLY A 217 2.63 4.74 11.53
N ALA A 218 2.57 3.60 12.22
CA ALA A 218 2.25 3.56 13.65
C ALA A 218 3.40 3.99 14.59
N GLY A 219 4.64 4.04 14.11
CA GLY A 219 5.78 4.50 14.90
C GLY A 219 6.15 3.64 16.11
N PHE A 220 5.80 2.35 16.10
CA PHE A 220 6.12 1.42 17.20
C PHE A 220 7.64 1.10 17.24
N PRO A 221 8.30 1.07 18.41
CA PRO A 221 9.75 0.82 18.50
C PRO A 221 10.15 -0.55 17.90
N ALA A 222 11.11 -0.53 16.96
CA ALA A 222 11.46 -1.72 16.16
C ALA A 222 12.05 -2.85 17.03
N GLY A 223 13.03 -2.55 17.89
CA GLY A 223 13.66 -3.53 18.78
C GLY A 223 12.68 -4.16 19.77
N LYS A 224 11.73 -3.36 20.30
CA LYS A 224 10.67 -3.88 21.18
C LYS A 224 9.75 -4.87 20.46
N LYS A 225 9.45 -4.62 19.18
CA LYS A 225 8.65 -5.54 18.34
C LYS A 225 9.34 -6.89 18.19
N TRP A 226 10.67 -6.89 18.03
CA TRP A 226 11.46 -8.13 17.95
C TRP A 226 11.41 -8.90 19.27
N GLY A 227 11.59 -8.21 20.39
CA GLY A 227 11.51 -8.81 21.73
C GLY A 227 10.15 -9.48 21.99
N PHE A 228 9.04 -8.82 21.62
CA PHE A 228 7.71 -9.39 21.74
C PHE A 228 7.52 -10.66 20.91
N VAL A 229 7.87 -10.64 19.62
CA VAL A 229 7.74 -11.83 18.76
C VAL A 229 8.61 -12.97 19.29
N ARG A 230 9.85 -12.70 19.69
CA ARG A 230 10.77 -13.69 20.28
C ARG A 230 10.25 -14.32 21.57
N SER A 231 9.45 -13.58 22.34
CA SER A 231 8.89 -14.09 23.60
C SER A 231 7.87 -15.21 23.41
N TYR A 232 7.26 -15.33 22.23
CA TYR A 232 6.34 -16.42 21.91
C TYR A 232 7.09 -17.66 21.40
N PRO A 233 6.54 -18.88 21.60
CA PRO A 233 7.17 -20.12 21.12
C PRO A 233 7.39 -20.13 19.61
N GLY A 234 8.56 -20.62 19.20
CA GLY A 234 8.88 -20.84 17.79
C GLY A 234 8.30 -22.16 17.25
N PRO A 235 8.41 -22.37 15.92
CA PRO A 235 9.05 -21.46 14.98
C PRO A 235 8.15 -20.26 14.60
N ARG A 236 8.76 -19.15 14.18
CA ARG A 236 8.07 -17.86 13.91
C ARG A 236 8.10 -17.55 12.42
N LEU A 237 7.34 -16.54 11.99
CA LEU A 237 7.32 -16.07 10.61
C LEU A 237 7.64 -14.59 10.54
N MET A 238 7.96 -14.11 9.34
CA MET A 238 8.14 -12.70 9.10
C MET A 238 7.34 -12.28 7.87
N SER A 239 6.77 -11.08 7.92
CA SER A 239 6.18 -10.39 6.78
C SER A 239 6.89 -9.05 6.55
N ILE A 240 7.04 -8.67 5.29
CA ILE A 240 7.48 -7.35 4.88
C ILE A 240 6.29 -6.67 4.20
N ASN A 241 5.91 -5.51 4.72
CA ASN A 241 4.85 -4.69 4.17
C ASN A 241 5.43 -3.67 3.19
N GLY A 242 5.23 -3.93 1.90
CA GLY A 242 5.45 -2.99 0.80
C GLY A 242 4.15 -2.55 0.12
N ASP A 243 3.01 -2.62 0.82
CA ASP A 243 1.74 -2.05 0.37
C ASP A 243 1.69 -0.55 0.69
N GLU A 244 2.50 0.22 -0.05
CA GLU A 244 2.62 1.67 0.08
C GLU A 244 1.40 2.39 -0.52
N GLY A 245 0.21 2.16 0.06
CA GLY A 245 -1.06 2.65 -0.47
C GLY A 245 -1.50 4.03 0.02
N GLU A 246 -0.88 4.58 1.06
CA GLU A 246 -1.27 5.87 1.65
C GLU A 246 -1.07 7.02 0.63
N PRO A 247 -2.13 7.78 0.28
CA PRO A 247 -2.02 8.88 -0.67
C PRO A 247 -0.92 9.88 -0.31
N GLY A 248 0.02 10.07 -1.23
CA GLY A 248 1.19 10.92 -1.03
C GLY A 248 2.46 10.19 -0.60
N THR A 249 2.42 8.89 -0.30
CA THR A 249 3.60 8.10 0.09
C THR A 249 4.20 7.40 -1.12
N PHE A 250 5.53 7.49 -1.28
CA PHE A 250 6.26 6.86 -2.39
C PHE A 250 7.75 6.62 -2.08
N LYS A 251 8.11 6.57 -0.80
CA LYS A 251 9.49 6.40 -0.30
C LYS A 251 9.99 4.97 -0.43
N ASP A 252 9.13 3.99 -0.17
CA ASP A 252 9.48 2.57 -0.19
C ASP A 252 9.75 2.11 -1.62
N ARG A 253 8.95 2.59 -2.59
CA ARG A 253 9.22 2.43 -4.02
C ARG A 253 10.64 2.86 -4.37
N ILE A 254 11.03 4.07 -3.99
CA ILE A 254 12.36 4.62 -4.31
C ILE A 254 13.48 3.79 -3.70
N TYR A 255 13.29 3.22 -2.52
CA TYR A 255 14.30 2.33 -1.94
C TYR A 255 14.43 1.02 -2.69
N LEU A 256 13.31 0.39 -3.07
CA LEU A 256 13.33 -0.89 -3.78
C LEU A 256 13.75 -0.75 -5.24
N GLU A 257 13.44 0.38 -5.88
CA GLU A 257 13.88 0.72 -7.24
C GLU A 257 15.36 1.13 -7.33
N LYS A 258 16.03 1.43 -6.21
CA LYS A 258 17.44 1.87 -6.21
C LYS A 258 18.40 0.90 -5.55
N ASP A 259 18.06 0.37 -4.37
CA ASP A 259 18.93 -0.47 -3.57
C ASP A 259 18.11 -1.47 -2.73
N PRO A 260 17.48 -2.47 -3.38
CA PRO A 260 16.62 -3.43 -2.71
C PRO A 260 17.38 -4.34 -1.72
N HIS A 261 18.69 -4.54 -1.94
CA HIS A 261 19.48 -5.44 -1.11
C HIS A 261 19.72 -4.93 0.31
N ARG A 262 19.70 -3.61 0.53
CA ARG A 262 19.69 -3.06 1.90
C ARG A 262 18.46 -3.49 2.69
N THR A 263 17.28 -3.47 2.07
CA THR A 263 16.05 -3.99 2.68
C THR A 263 16.15 -5.50 2.89
N PHE A 264 16.64 -6.26 1.90
CA PHE A 264 16.82 -7.71 2.06
C PHE A 264 17.79 -8.07 3.19
N GLU A 265 18.94 -7.41 3.28
CA GLU A 265 19.91 -7.69 4.34
C GLU A 265 19.33 -7.38 5.73
N GLY A 266 18.68 -6.22 5.89
CA GLY A 266 17.97 -5.88 7.12
C GLY A 266 16.87 -6.89 7.46
N ALA A 267 16.12 -7.37 6.46
CA ALA A 267 15.11 -8.40 6.62
C ALA A 267 15.69 -9.74 7.07
N LEU A 268 16.82 -10.16 6.50
CA LEU A 268 17.47 -11.42 6.85
C LEU A 268 18.09 -11.37 8.25
N ILE A 269 18.61 -10.22 8.68
CA ILE A 269 19.06 -10.00 10.07
C ILE A 269 17.87 -10.09 11.03
N ALA A 270 16.76 -9.42 10.71
CA ALA A 270 15.53 -9.47 11.51
C ALA A 270 14.94 -10.88 11.59
N ALA A 271 14.88 -11.59 10.47
CA ALA A 271 14.42 -12.97 10.39
C ALA A 271 15.30 -13.90 11.21
N HIS A 272 16.61 -13.75 11.14
CA HIS A 272 17.54 -14.52 11.97
C HIS A 272 17.31 -14.25 13.47
N ALA A 273 17.20 -12.97 13.85
CA ALA A 273 16.99 -12.56 15.24
C ALA A 273 15.74 -13.17 15.88
N VAL A 274 14.65 -13.31 15.11
CA VAL A 274 13.38 -13.89 15.60
C VAL A 274 13.20 -15.38 15.27
N GLU A 275 14.20 -16.00 14.67
CA GLU A 275 14.14 -17.40 14.20
C GLU A 275 12.94 -17.62 13.25
N ALA A 276 12.73 -16.69 12.32
CA ALA A 276 11.71 -16.82 11.29
C ALA A 276 12.12 -17.89 10.28
N GLU A 277 11.23 -18.87 10.07
CA GLU A 277 11.47 -19.93 9.07
C GLU A 277 11.25 -19.47 7.63
N ARG A 278 10.50 -18.38 7.45
CA ARG A 278 10.15 -17.83 6.15
C ARG A 278 9.79 -16.35 6.26
N ILE A 279 10.11 -15.62 5.20
CA ILE A 279 9.72 -14.23 4.97
C ILE A 279 8.65 -14.20 3.86
N TYR A 280 7.52 -13.54 4.12
CA TYR A 280 6.52 -13.20 3.11
C TYR A 280 6.65 -11.73 2.76
N PHE A 281 7.14 -11.44 1.56
CA PHE A 281 7.26 -10.06 1.08
C PHE A 281 5.98 -9.70 0.33
N TYR A 282 5.10 -8.92 0.96
CA TYR A 282 3.88 -8.44 0.32
C TYR A 282 4.16 -7.13 -0.42
N MET A 283 3.88 -7.12 -1.72
CA MET A 283 4.16 -5.99 -2.60
C MET A 283 2.91 -5.66 -3.41
N ARG A 284 2.54 -4.38 -3.40
CA ARG A 284 1.38 -3.89 -4.14
C ARG A 284 1.50 -4.11 -5.64
N ASP A 285 0.37 -4.21 -6.32
CA ASP A 285 0.32 -4.46 -7.76
C ASP A 285 0.79 -3.28 -8.60
N GLU A 286 0.62 -2.08 -8.07
CA GLU A 286 0.87 -0.81 -8.75
C GLU A 286 2.35 -0.56 -9.01
N TYR A 287 3.25 -1.36 -8.42
CA TYR A 287 4.70 -1.27 -8.62
C TYR A 287 5.25 -2.44 -9.46
N PRO A 288 4.91 -2.54 -10.76
CA PRO A 288 5.36 -3.62 -11.63
C PRO A 288 6.90 -3.67 -11.75
N ALA A 289 7.58 -2.52 -11.77
CA ALA A 289 9.04 -2.45 -11.79
C ALA A 289 9.65 -3.08 -10.52
N VAL A 290 9.15 -2.73 -9.34
CA VAL A 290 9.58 -3.31 -8.06
C VAL A 290 9.30 -4.81 -8.03
N LEU A 291 8.13 -5.27 -8.48
CA LEU A 291 7.82 -6.70 -8.55
C LEU A 291 8.82 -7.46 -9.46
N ALA A 292 9.23 -6.86 -10.58
CA ALA A 292 10.26 -7.44 -11.46
C ALA A 292 11.64 -7.50 -10.80
N ILE A 293 12.05 -6.42 -10.12
CA ILE A 293 13.30 -6.35 -9.35
C ILE A 293 13.30 -7.41 -8.24
N LEU A 294 12.26 -7.46 -7.40
CA LEU A 294 12.18 -8.40 -6.29
C LEU A 294 12.23 -9.86 -6.75
N ARG A 295 11.53 -10.22 -7.85
CA ARG A 295 11.62 -11.58 -8.40
C ARG A 295 13.04 -11.94 -8.82
N THR A 296 13.73 -11.01 -9.49
CA THR A 296 15.11 -11.20 -9.95
C THR A 296 16.07 -11.36 -8.77
N GLU A 297 16.00 -10.46 -7.80
CA GLU A 297 16.95 -10.44 -6.68
C GLU A 297 16.67 -11.52 -5.63
N ILE A 298 15.42 -11.95 -5.43
CA ILE A 298 15.11 -13.13 -4.61
C ILE A 298 15.74 -14.38 -5.24
N ALA A 299 15.60 -14.58 -6.55
CA ALA A 299 16.21 -15.71 -7.26
C ALA A 299 17.74 -15.67 -7.20
N ALA A 300 18.34 -14.47 -7.25
CA ALA A 300 19.79 -14.30 -7.08
C ALA A 300 20.25 -14.72 -5.67
N LEU A 301 19.51 -14.34 -4.61
CA LEU A 301 19.81 -14.74 -3.24
C LEU A 301 19.73 -16.26 -3.02
N GLU A 302 18.75 -16.91 -3.64
CA GLU A 302 18.59 -18.37 -3.61
C GLU A 302 19.74 -19.06 -4.36
N THR A 303 20.05 -18.58 -5.57
CA THR A 303 21.13 -19.13 -6.40
C THR A 303 22.51 -19.00 -5.73
N ALA A 304 22.75 -17.90 -5.02
CA ALA A 304 23.97 -17.67 -4.27
C ALA A 304 24.04 -18.43 -2.93
N GLY A 305 22.97 -19.13 -2.53
CA GLY A 305 22.91 -19.85 -1.26
C GLY A 305 22.86 -18.95 -0.02
N ILE A 306 22.52 -17.66 -0.17
CA ILE A 306 22.32 -16.75 0.97
C ILE A 306 21.06 -17.15 1.75
N VAL A 307 20.06 -17.63 1.04
CA VAL A 307 18.82 -18.22 1.57
C VAL A 307 18.50 -19.52 0.84
N SER A 308 17.74 -20.42 1.48
CA SER A 308 17.23 -21.61 0.80
C SER A 308 16.09 -21.24 -0.16
N PRO A 309 15.87 -22.00 -1.24
CA PRO A 309 14.71 -21.82 -2.11
C PRO A 309 13.38 -21.78 -1.33
N GLY A 310 12.55 -20.77 -1.59
CA GLY A 310 11.27 -20.56 -0.91
C GLY A 310 11.37 -20.02 0.52
N PHE A 311 12.54 -19.54 0.95
CA PHE A 311 12.69 -18.83 2.22
C PHE A 311 12.08 -17.42 2.17
N ILE A 312 12.17 -16.74 1.02
CA ILE A 312 11.48 -15.48 0.77
C ILE A 312 10.40 -15.75 -0.28
N GLU A 313 9.14 -15.63 0.11
CA GLU A 313 8.01 -15.74 -0.81
C GLU A 313 7.48 -14.33 -1.12
N LEU A 314 7.64 -13.89 -2.37
CA LEU A 314 7.01 -12.67 -2.86
C LEU A 314 5.50 -12.91 -3.06
N ARG A 315 4.69 -12.01 -2.52
CA ARG A 315 3.22 -12.01 -2.61
C ARG A 315 2.75 -10.74 -3.27
N ARG A 316 2.01 -10.86 -4.37
CA ARG A 316 1.49 -9.74 -5.14
C ARG A 316 0.13 -9.34 -4.55
N GLY A 317 -0.01 -8.08 -4.16
CA GLY A 317 -1.28 -7.48 -3.82
C GLY A 317 -2.15 -7.26 -5.07
N ALA A 318 -3.39 -6.82 -4.88
CA ALA A 318 -4.35 -6.69 -5.99
C ALA A 318 -5.18 -5.39 -5.92
N GLY A 319 -4.57 -4.29 -5.44
CA GLY A 319 -5.22 -2.97 -5.36
C GLY A 319 -6.24 -2.91 -4.23
N ALA A 320 -5.77 -2.82 -2.99
CA ALA A 320 -6.62 -2.59 -1.81
C ALA A 320 -5.80 -1.92 -0.71
N TYR A 321 -5.97 -0.61 -0.49
CA TYR A 321 -5.21 0.18 0.51
C TYR A 321 -5.29 -0.42 1.91
N ILE A 322 -6.43 -1.03 2.26
CA ILE A 322 -6.60 -1.66 3.57
C ILE A 322 -5.59 -2.78 3.82
N CYS A 323 -5.00 -3.39 2.78
CA CYS A 323 -3.94 -4.39 2.92
C CYS A 323 -2.62 -3.80 3.42
N GLY A 324 -2.48 -2.48 3.53
CA GLY A 324 -1.40 -1.82 4.26
C GLY A 324 -1.53 -1.97 5.78
N GLU A 325 -2.73 -2.28 6.28
CA GLU A 325 -2.94 -2.66 7.69
C GLU A 325 -2.36 -4.05 7.95
N GLU A 326 -1.59 -4.19 9.04
CA GLU A 326 -0.74 -5.37 9.25
C GLU A 326 -1.52 -6.71 9.26
N SER A 327 -2.73 -6.74 9.80
CA SER A 327 -3.52 -7.97 9.89
C SER A 327 -4.35 -8.23 8.62
N ALA A 328 -4.78 -7.19 7.92
CA ALA A 328 -5.39 -7.31 6.60
C ALA A 328 -4.40 -7.84 5.55
N MET A 329 -3.15 -7.35 5.57
CA MET A 329 -2.06 -7.86 4.75
C MET A 329 -1.90 -9.38 4.94
N LEU A 330 -1.93 -9.83 6.19
CA LEU A 330 -1.83 -11.23 6.58
C LEU A 330 -2.99 -12.07 6.01
N GLU A 331 -4.22 -11.58 6.09
CA GLU A 331 -5.36 -12.25 5.43
C GLU A 331 -5.16 -12.34 3.91
N SER A 332 -4.63 -11.28 3.27
CA SER A 332 -4.30 -11.29 1.84
C SER A 332 -3.20 -12.31 1.51
N ILE A 333 -2.12 -12.38 2.29
CA ILE A 333 -1.06 -13.39 2.13
C ILE A 333 -1.62 -14.80 2.28
N GLU A 334 -2.56 -14.99 3.21
CA GLU A 334 -3.29 -16.25 3.41
C GLU A 334 -4.34 -16.53 2.34
N GLY A 335 -4.46 -15.67 1.32
CA GLY A 335 -5.33 -15.75 0.14
C GLY A 335 -6.80 -15.42 0.41
N ARG A 336 -7.11 -14.73 1.51
CA ARG A 336 -8.46 -14.32 1.91
C ARG A 336 -8.68 -12.87 1.53
N ARG A 337 -9.89 -12.35 1.76
CA ARG A 337 -10.15 -10.91 1.69
C ARG A 337 -9.29 -10.19 2.73
N GLY A 338 -8.66 -9.07 2.36
CA GLY A 338 -7.84 -8.23 3.23
C GLY A 338 -8.65 -7.46 4.28
N MET A 339 -9.36 -8.17 5.15
CA MET A 339 -10.16 -7.59 6.22
C MET A 339 -9.39 -7.64 7.55
N PRO A 340 -9.16 -6.51 8.24
CA PRO A 340 -8.42 -6.50 9.50
C PRO A 340 -8.97 -7.49 10.53
N ARG A 341 -8.07 -8.19 11.23
CA ARG A 341 -8.40 -9.13 12.31
C ARG A 341 -8.87 -8.36 13.55
N HIS A 342 -9.74 -9.00 14.35
CA HIS A 342 -10.05 -8.47 15.67
C HIS A 342 -8.83 -8.65 16.58
N ARG A 343 -8.49 -7.61 17.34
CA ARG A 343 -7.41 -7.61 18.32
C ARG A 343 -8.02 -7.49 19.72
N PRO A 344 -7.51 -8.22 20.74
CA PRO A 344 -6.52 -9.31 20.67
C PRO A 344 -7.08 -10.62 20.06
N PRO A 345 -6.21 -11.59 19.65
CA PRO A 345 -4.73 -11.56 19.73
C PRO A 345 -4.08 -10.64 18.69
N TYR A 346 -2.89 -10.14 19.00
CA TYR A 346 -2.06 -9.37 18.05
C TYR A 346 -1.24 -10.30 17.15
N ILE A 347 -0.80 -9.80 15.99
CA ILE A 347 -0.04 -10.62 15.01
C ILE A 347 1.31 -11.12 15.55
N ALA A 348 1.86 -10.42 16.56
CA ALA A 348 3.08 -10.84 17.22
C ALA A 348 2.92 -12.19 17.95
N GLU A 349 1.69 -12.52 18.35
CA GLU A 349 1.32 -13.80 18.97
C GLU A 349 0.69 -14.76 17.95
N VAL A 350 -0.35 -14.31 17.26
CA VAL A 350 -1.12 -15.11 16.28
C VAL A 350 -1.21 -14.33 14.96
N GLY A 351 -0.16 -14.44 14.15
CA GLY A 351 -0.04 -13.81 12.84
C GLY A 351 -0.28 -14.79 11.69
N LEU A 352 0.62 -14.81 10.71
CA LEU A 352 0.56 -15.66 9.53
C LEU A 352 0.40 -17.13 9.91
N PHE A 353 -0.61 -17.79 9.33
CA PHE A 353 -0.90 -19.21 9.53
C PHE A 353 -1.03 -19.61 11.00
N GLY A 354 -1.51 -18.68 11.83
CA GLY A 354 -1.68 -18.88 13.27
C GLY A 354 -0.38 -18.87 14.09
N ARG A 355 0.74 -18.37 13.53
CA ARG A 355 2.05 -18.35 14.18
C ARG A 355 2.51 -16.94 14.55
N PRO A 356 3.36 -16.78 15.58
CA PRO A 356 3.99 -15.50 15.90
C PRO A 356 4.67 -14.91 14.68
N THR A 357 4.32 -13.66 14.33
CA THR A 357 4.79 -13.03 13.09
C THR A 357 5.40 -11.67 13.36
N LEU A 358 6.63 -11.49 12.91
CA LEU A 358 7.28 -10.18 12.83
C LEU A 358 6.86 -9.47 11.55
N ASN A 359 6.24 -8.30 11.66
CA ASN A 359 5.92 -7.47 10.50
C ASN A 359 6.73 -6.17 10.50
N HIS A 360 7.36 -5.83 9.37
CA HIS A 360 8.07 -4.55 9.19
C HIS A 360 7.78 -3.91 7.84
N ASN A 361 7.83 -2.58 7.83
CA ASN A 361 7.85 -1.78 6.61
C ASN A 361 9.25 -1.80 5.96
N VAL A 362 9.30 -1.62 4.64
CA VAL A 362 10.52 -1.61 3.80
C VAL A 362 11.62 -0.69 4.35
N GLU A 363 11.31 0.59 4.58
CA GLU A 363 12.30 1.57 5.06
C GLU A 363 12.84 1.21 6.45
N THR A 364 11.99 0.65 7.32
CA THR A 364 12.42 0.23 8.66
C THR A 364 13.55 -0.80 8.57
N LEU A 365 13.44 -1.74 7.64
CA LEU A 365 14.45 -2.77 7.41
C LEU A 365 15.70 -2.20 6.73
N TRP A 366 15.52 -1.24 5.82
CA TRP A 366 16.60 -0.60 5.07
C TRP A 366 17.64 0.10 5.97
N TRP A 367 17.20 0.64 7.11
CA TRP A 367 18.07 1.30 8.08
C TRP A 367 18.83 0.37 9.03
N ILE A 368 18.41 -0.89 9.19
CA ILE A 368 18.98 -1.82 10.20
C ILE A 368 20.48 -1.98 10.01
N ARG A 369 20.92 -2.25 8.78
CA ARG A 369 22.34 -2.49 8.49
C ARG A 369 23.20 -1.31 8.94
N ASP A 370 22.85 -0.10 8.49
CA ASP A 370 23.62 1.10 8.78
C ASP A 370 23.65 1.41 10.27
N ILE A 371 22.54 1.21 11.00
CA ILE A 371 22.49 1.41 12.44
C ILE A 371 23.45 0.45 13.15
N VAL A 372 23.51 -0.82 12.74
CA VAL A 372 24.37 -1.82 13.37
C VAL A 372 25.85 -1.61 13.01
N GLU A 373 26.16 -1.21 11.78
CA GLU A 373 27.54 -0.96 11.34
C GLU A 373 28.12 0.36 11.87
N LYS A 374 27.34 1.45 11.80
CA LYS A 374 27.79 2.82 12.15
C LYS A 374 27.49 3.20 13.60
N GLY A 375 26.66 2.42 14.28
CA GLY A 375 26.29 2.60 15.67
C GLY A 375 25.01 3.44 15.89
N PRO A 376 24.32 3.27 17.02
CA PRO A 376 23.04 3.92 17.29
C PRO A 376 23.12 5.45 17.35
N ALA A 377 24.19 5.98 17.93
CA ALA A 377 24.41 7.42 18.05
C ALA A 377 24.53 8.12 16.68
N TRP A 378 25.06 7.42 15.67
CA TRP A 378 25.14 7.95 14.31
C TRP A 378 23.75 8.21 13.74
N PHE A 379 22.84 7.24 13.85
CA PHE A 379 21.47 7.41 13.35
C PHE A 379 20.71 8.43 14.21
N ALA A 380 20.71 8.27 15.54
CA ALA A 380 19.99 9.16 16.44
C ALA A 380 20.41 10.64 16.25
N GLY A 381 21.70 10.90 16.04
CA GLY A 381 22.26 12.24 15.81
C GLY A 381 21.90 12.89 14.48
N MET A 382 21.26 12.18 13.54
CA MET A 382 20.74 12.77 12.30
C MET A 382 19.40 13.48 12.46
N GLY A 383 18.77 13.32 13.62
CA GLY A 383 17.48 13.94 13.93
C GLY A 383 17.63 15.29 14.63
N LYS A 384 16.51 16.01 14.79
CA LYS A 384 16.49 17.23 15.61
C LYS A 384 16.55 16.90 17.11
N PRO A 385 16.90 17.87 17.97
CA PRO A 385 16.84 17.67 19.42
C PRO A 385 15.49 17.14 19.87
N GLY A 386 15.47 15.98 20.56
CA GLY A 386 14.24 15.30 21.01
C GLY A 386 13.57 14.39 19.96
N HIS A 387 14.08 14.36 18.73
CA HIS A 387 13.50 13.65 17.59
C HIS A 387 14.56 12.77 16.91
N PRO A 388 14.88 11.58 17.43
CA PRO A 388 16.01 10.79 16.94
C PRO A 388 15.80 10.25 15.52
N GLY A 389 16.88 10.26 14.75
CA GLY A 389 16.94 9.64 13.44
C GLY A 389 16.61 10.57 12.29
N ILE A 390 16.88 10.05 11.09
CA ILE A 390 16.49 10.65 9.83
C ILE A 390 15.22 9.97 9.29
N ARG A 391 14.51 10.62 8.36
CA ARG A 391 13.31 10.09 7.72
C ARG A 391 13.33 10.37 6.23
N SER A 392 12.65 9.50 5.48
CA SER A 392 12.36 9.69 4.07
C SER A 392 10.98 10.33 3.90
N TRP A 393 10.96 11.63 3.66
CA TRP A 393 9.74 12.40 3.51
C TRP A 393 9.27 12.33 2.06
N SER A 394 8.10 11.74 1.81
CA SER A 394 7.48 11.79 0.48
C SER A 394 6.77 13.14 0.32
N VAL A 395 7.42 14.11 -0.32
CA VAL A 395 6.88 15.47 -0.47
C VAL A 395 6.29 15.66 -1.87
N SER A 396 5.04 16.08 -1.96
CA SER A 396 4.33 16.35 -3.23
C SER A 396 3.35 17.53 -3.11
N GLY A 397 2.62 17.81 -4.19
CA GLY A 397 1.69 18.95 -4.25
C GLY A 397 2.37 20.21 -4.79
N ARG A 398 2.03 21.38 -4.23
CA ARG A 398 2.45 22.70 -4.74
C ARG A 398 3.86 23.12 -4.29
N VAL A 399 4.84 22.25 -4.44
CA VAL A 399 6.26 22.56 -4.18
C VAL A 399 7.05 22.58 -5.49
N LYS A 400 8.17 23.30 -5.52
CA LYS A 400 8.99 23.43 -6.73
C LYS A 400 9.68 22.11 -7.12
N GLU A 401 10.25 21.41 -6.14
CA GLU A 401 10.92 20.13 -6.35
C GLU A 401 10.28 19.02 -5.51
N PRO A 402 9.17 18.40 -5.97
CA PRO A 402 8.58 17.26 -5.28
C PRO A 402 9.51 16.03 -5.35
N GLY A 403 9.36 15.11 -4.41
CA GLY A 403 10.19 13.91 -4.35
C GLY A 403 10.39 13.39 -2.93
N VAL A 404 11.21 12.34 -2.81
CA VAL A 404 11.61 11.81 -1.50
C VAL A 404 12.76 12.65 -0.96
N LYS A 405 12.52 13.32 0.17
CA LYS A 405 13.50 14.19 0.84
C LYS A 405 14.03 13.47 2.07
N LEU A 406 15.33 13.25 2.11
CA LEU A 406 15.99 12.68 3.28
C LEU A 406 16.30 13.80 4.28
N ALA A 407 15.48 13.92 5.33
CA ALA A 407 15.56 15.03 6.27
C ALA A 407 15.38 14.57 7.73
N PRO A 408 15.88 15.34 8.72
CA PRO A 408 15.80 14.99 10.13
C PRO A 408 14.37 14.73 10.60
N ALA A 409 14.19 13.78 11.53
CA ALA A 409 12.95 13.73 12.31
C ALA A 409 12.79 15.03 13.13
N GLY A 410 11.55 15.49 13.30
CA GLY A 410 11.25 16.76 13.97
C GLY A 410 11.40 17.99 13.08
N ILE A 411 11.76 17.84 11.81
CA ILE A 411 11.71 18.93 10.83
C ILE A 411 10.29 19.51 10.73
N THR A 412 10.18 20.80 10.42
CA THR A 412 8.88 21.45 10.16
C THR A 412 8.53 21.36 8.68
N VAL A 413 7.24 21.52 8.33
CA VAL A 413 6.86 21.54 6.90
C VAL A 413 7.44 22.76 6.18
N ARG A 414 7.65 23.88 6.87
CA ARG A 414 8.30 25.07 6.29
C ARG A 414 9.74 24.77 5.88
N GLU A 415 10.52 24.17 6.77
CA GLU A 415 11.90 23.76 6.44
C GLU A 415 11.92 22.73 5.32
N LEU A 416 10.98 21.77 5.28
CA LEU A 416 10.85 20.85 4.15
C LEU A 416 10.58 21.57 2.82
N ILE A 417 9.68 22.56 2.81
CA ILE A 417 9.37 23.34 1.61
C ILE A 417 10.57 24.16 1.18
N GLU A 418 11.13 24.98 2.07
CA GLU A 418 12.20 25.94 1.75
C GLU A 418 13.54 25.24 1.49
N ASP A 419 14.00 24.38 2.41
CA ASP A 419 15.37 23.86 2.38
C ASP A 419 15.52 22.61 1.51
N TYR A 420 14.44 21.83 1.32
CA TYR A 420 14.49 20.54 0.62
C TYR A 420 13.72 20.52 -0.70
N CYS A 421 12.73 21.40 -0.89
CA CYS A 421 11.94 21.46 -2.11
C CYS A 421 12.18 22.72 -2.94
N GLY A 422 13.06 23.63 -2.49
CA GLY A 422 13.37 24.87 -3.20
C GLY A 422 12.24 25.90 -3.20
N GLY A 423 11.34 25.81 -2.21
CA GLY A 423 10.18 26.68 -2.05
C GLY A 423 8.89 26.12 -2.65
N MET A 424 7.87 26.96 -2.63
CA MET A 424 6.58 26.71 -3.31
C MET A 424 6.76 26.69 -4.83
N ALA A 425 5.87 25.99 -5.53
CA ALA A 425 5.77 26.08 -6.98
C ALA A 425 5.49 27.52 -7.45
N ASP A 426 5.92 27.89 -8.65
CA ASP A 426 5.81 29.25 -9.17
C ASP A 426 4.36 29.76 -9.14
N GLY A 427 4.14 30.96 -8.59
CA GLY A 427 2.81 31.56 -8.45
C GLY A 427 1.95 31.02 -7.30
N HIS A 428 2.46 30.06 -6.52
CA HIS A 428 1.76 29.48 -5.38
C HIS A 428 2.29 30.01 -4.04
N GLU A 429 1.36 30.20 -3.09
CA GLU A 429 1.62 30.61 -1.72
C GLU A 429 1.13 29.53 -0.76
N PHE A 430 1.91 29.19 0.26
CA PHE A 430 1.62 28.09 1.17
C PHE A 430 0.33 28.33 1.98
N LYS A 431 -0.69 27.47 1.81
CA LYS A 431 -2.00 27.56 2.48
C LYS A 431 -2.21 26.46 3.52
N ALA A 432 -1.91 25.22 3.16
CA ALA A 432 -2.20 24.05 3.99
C ALA A 432 -1.32 22.86 3.60
N TYR A 433 -1.32 21.81 4.41
CA TYR A 433 -0.61 20.57 4.12
C TYR A 433 -1.26 19.34 4.77
N LEU A 434 -1.03 18.17 4.17
CA LEU A 434 -1.19 16.89 4.86
C LEU A 434 0.13 16.57 5.59
N PRO A 435 0.16 16.36 6.91
CA PRO A 435 1.39 16.05 7.64
C PRO A 435 1.80 14.57 7.54
N GLY A 436 0.89 13.69 7.12
CA GLY A 436 1.11 12.23 7.10
C GLY A 436 0.18 11.48 6.16
N GLY A 437 0.00 12.00 4.95
CA GLY A 437 -0.95 11.49 3.95
C GLY A 437 -2.41 11.82 4.28
N ALA A 438 -3.33 11.17 3.57
CA ALA A 438 -4.78 11.32 3.76
C ALA A 438 -5.20 11.11 5.22
N SER A 439 -4.62 10.08 5.86
CA SER A 439 -4.95 9.68 7.23
C SER A 439 -4.51 10.71 8.27
N GLY A 440 -3.46 11.49 8.00
CA GLY A 440 -2.92 12.52 8.91
C GLY A 440 -3.81 13.77 9.05
N GLY A 441 -4.84 13.93 8.22
CA GLY A 441 -5.69 15.13 8.18
C GLY A 441 -5.03 16.31 7.46
N ILE A 442 -5.67 17.48 7.51
CA ILE A 442 -5.22 18.71 6.82
C ILE A 442 -4.88 19.79 7.86
N LEU A 443 -3.68 20.37 7.84
CA LEU A 443 -3.29 21.46 8.74
C LEU A 443 -3.04 22.76 7.97
N PRO A 444 -3.41 23.93 8.51
CA PRO A 444 -3.18 25.21 7.86
C PRO A 444 -1.70 25.65 7.98
N ALA A 445 -1.27 26.52 7.07
CA ALA A 445 0.09 27.06 7.05
C ALA A 445 0.51 27.73 8.38
N MET A 446 -0.43 28.30 9.14
CA MET A 446 -0.15 28.87 10.48
C MET A 446 0.36 27.84 11.50
N LEU A 447 0.12 26.53 11.27
CA LEU A 447 0.66 25.44 12.07
C LEU A 447 1.92 24.80 11.44
N GLY A 448 2.47 25.43 10.40
CA GLY A 448 3.60 24.89 9.62
C GLY A 448 4.93 24.80 10.38
N ASP A 449 5.02 25.40 11.56
CA ASP A 449 6.19 25.39 12.45
C ASP A 449 6.15 24.25 13.49
N ILE A 450 5.11 23.41 13.46
CA ILE A 450 5.02 22.22 14.32
C ILE A 450 6.07 21.18 13.86
N PRO A 451 6.93 20.68 14.77
CA PRO A 451 7.83 19.58 14.47
C PRO A 451 7.09 18.32 14.01
N LEU A 452 7.49 17.76 12.87
CA LEU A 452 6.92 16.54 12.31
C LEU A 452 7.66 15.32 12.89
N ASP A 453 7.01 14.64 13.84
CA ASP A 453 7.47 13.36 14.40
C ASP A 453 6.31 12.62 15.08
N PHE A 454 6.51 11.35 15.45
CA PHE A 454 5.47 10.53 16.07
C PHE A 454 5.00 11.11 17.42
N GLY A 455 3.72 11.48 17.51
CA GLY A 455 3.11 12.01 18.72
C GLY A 455 3.28 13.53 18.84
N GLY A 456 3.60 14.01 20.05
CA GLY A 456 3.95 15.41 20.29
C GLY A 456 2.83 16.43 20.00
N GLU A 457 3.24 17.64 19.59
CA GLU A 457 2.31 18.74 19.26
C GLU A 457 1.41 18.41 18.08
N LEU A 458 1.88 17.61 17.13
CA LEU A 458 1.09 17.20 15.97
C LEU A 458 -0.14 16.39 16.40
N ALA A 459 0.04 15.43 17.32
CA ALA A 459 -1.06 14.63 17.87
C ALA A 459 -2.09 15.47 18.64
N LYS A 460 -1.68 16.59 19.26
CA LYS A 460 -2.61 17.51 19.93
C LYS A 460 -3.52 18.26 18.95
N GLN A 461 -3.11 18.37 17.68
CA GLN A 461 -3.93 18.93 16.60
C GLN A 461 -4.85 17.87 15.95
N GLY A 462 -4.91 16.64 16.48
CA GLY A 462 -5.66 15.55 15.85
C GLY A 462 -5.00 14.99 14.59
N ALA A 463 -3.75 15.35 14.33
CA ALA A 463 -2.96 14.94 13.18
C ALA A 463 -1.84 13.97 13.56
N PHE A 464 -1.26 13.30 12.56
CA PHE A 464 -0.08 12.47 12.75
C PHE A 464 0.73 12.35 11.45
N VAL A 465 2.02 12.01 11.59
CA VAL A 465 2.97 11.93 10.46
C VAL A 465 2.86 10.65 9.65
N GLY A 466 2.35 9.58 10.24
CA GLY A 466 2.09 8.32 9.54
C GLY A 466 3.33 7.79 8.81
N SER A 467 3.19 7.59 7.51
CA SER A 467 4.22 7.11 6.58
C SER A 467 5.19 8.21 6.10
N HIS A 468 5.16 9.40 6.70
CA HIS A 468 5.95 10.58 6.32
C HIS A 468 5.61 11.14 4.93
N ALA A 469 4.35 11.03 4.52
CA ALA A 469 3.83 11.69 3.33
C ALA A 469 3.38 13.11 3.64
N VAL A 470 3.98 14.08 2.95
CA VAL A 470 3.63 15.50 3.04
C VAL A 470 3.09 15.97 1.70
N VAL A 471 1.83 16.39 1.67
CA VAL A 471 1.20 16.97 0.47
C VAL A 471 0.93 18.44 0.74
N VAL A 472 1.53 19.32 -0.04
CA VAL A 472 1.47 20.77 0.14
C VAL A 472 0.39 21.39 -0.74
N PHE A 473 -0.43 22.26 -0.16
CA PHE A 473 -1.50 22.99 -0.82
C PHE A 473 -1.23 24.49 -0.79
N SER A 474 -1.80 25.17 -1.78
CA SER A 474 -1.62 26.59 -2.01
C SER A 474 -2.92 27.39 -1.89
N GLN A 475 -2.82 28.72 -1.95
CA GLN A 475 -3.94 29.65 -2.00
C GLN A 475 -4.92 29.37 -3.16
N ALA A 476 -4.47 28.71 -4.23
CA ALA A 476 -5.31 28.34 -5.37
C ALA A 476 -6.18 27.09 -5.14
N ASP A 477 -5.93 26.32 -4.08
CA ASP A 477 -6.57 25.03 -3.86
C ASP A 477 -7.75 25.16 -2.86
N ASN A 478 -8.91 24.64 -3.24
CA ASN A 478 -10.09 24.59 -2.38
C ASN A 478 -10.00 23.39 -1.40
N ILE A 479 -10.03 23.66 -0.09
CA ILE A 479 -9.82 22.63 0.92
C ILE A 479 -11.05 21.72 1.11
N LYS A 480 -12.27 22.19 0.78
CA LYS A 480 -13.47 21.34 0.74
C LYS A 480 -13.36 20.30 -0.38
N ASP A 481 -12.88 20.68 -1.56
CA ASP A 481 -12.66 19.75 -2.68
C ASP A 481 -11.56 18.72 -2.36
N VAL A 482 -10.47 19.16 -1.73
CA VAL A 482 -9.43 18.27 -1.22
C VAL A 482 -10.02 17.29 -0.21
N THR A 483 -10.80 17.78 0.75
CA THR A 483 -11.46 16.94 1.77
C THR A 483 -12.39 15.92 1.13
N LEU A 484 -13.18 16.33 0.13
CA LEU A 484 -14.06 15.44 -0.62
C LEU A 484 -13.27 14.36 -1.38
N ASN A 485 -12.13 14.70 -1.98
CA ASN A 485 -11.25 13.72 -2.63
C ASN A 485 -10.74 12.67 -1.63
N LEU A 486 -10.22 13.11 -0.48
CA LEU A 486 -9.74 12.21 0.58
C LEU A 486 -10.87 11.31 1.13
N MET A 487 -12.07 11.86 1.30
CA MET A 487 -13.21 11.07 1.77
C MET A 487 -13.72 10.08 0.74
N LYS A 488 -13.67 10.41 -0.57
CA LYS A 488 -13.97 9.44 -1.65
C LYS A 488 -12.99 8.27 -1.60
N PHE A 489 -11.70 8.55 -1.38
CA PHE A 489 -10.68 7.53 -1.17
C PHE A 489 -11.03 6.62 0.02
N PHE A 490 -11.28 7.17 1.22
CA PHE A 490 -11.65 6.35 2.39
C PHE A 490 -12.95 5.56 2.20
N LYS A 491 -13.94 6.11 1.48
CA LYS A 491 -15.16 5.38 1.13
C LYS A 491 -14.85 4.18 0.24
N HIS A 492 -14.01 4.37 -0.78
CA HIS A 492 -13.66 3.31 -1.72
C HIS A 492 -12.84 2.20 -1.07
N GLU A 493 -11.87 2.58 -0.22
CA GLU A 493 -10.90 1.68 0.41
C GLU A 493 -11.38 1.02 1.71
N SER A 494 -12.59 1.36 2.17
CA SER A 494 -13.20 0.71 3.32
C SER A 494 -13.43 -0.77 3.01
N CYS A 495 -12.81 -1.67 3.77
CA CYS A 495 -13.03 -3.12 3.63
C CYS A 495 -14.48 -3.56 3.92
N GLY A 496 -15.34 -2.66 4.41
CA GLY A 496 -16.75 -2.92 4.65
C GLY A 496 -17.06 -3.74 5.91
N LYS A 497 -16.07 -4.11 6.72
CA LYS A 497 -16.26 -4.99 7.89
C LYS A 497 -17.06 -4.36 9.04
N CYS A 498 -16.74 -3.11 9.42
CA CYS A 498 -17.42 -2.43 10.53
C CYS A 498 -18.37 -1.34 10.02
N THR A 499 -19.57 -1.31 10.60
CA THR A 499 -20.62 -0.33 10.29
C THR A 499 -20.15 1.13 10.39
N PRO A 500 -19.47 1.59 11.47
CA PRO A 500 -19.10 3.00 11.58
C PRO A 500 -18.19 3.46 10.43
N CYS A 501 -17.23 2.64 10.01
CA CYS A 501 -16.36 2.97 8.88
C CYS A 501 -17.12 2.90 7.54
N ARG A 502 -17.84 1.79 7.28
CA ARG A 502 -18.53 1.57 6.00
C ARG A 502 -19.59 2.62 5.72
N GLU A 503 -20.48 2.85 6.69
CA GLU A 503 -21.58 3.80 6.53
C GLU A 503 -21.12 5.24 6.80
N GLY A 504 -20.18 5.45 7.73
CA GLY A 504 -19.73 6.79 8.11
C GLY A 504 -18.97 7.49 7.00
N THR A 505 -18.05 6.80 6.32
CA THR A 505 -17.35 7.35 5.14
C THR A 505 -18.33 7.72 4.03
N GLU A 506 -19.34 6.88 3.76
CA GLU A 506 -20.39 7.17 2.78
C GLU A 506 -21.23 8.40 3.14
N LYS A 507 -21.63 8.53 4.41
CA LYS A 507 -22.39 9.69 4.90
C LYS A 507 -21.57 10.98 4.77
N LEU A 508 -20.31 10.97 5.20
CA LEU A 508 -19.43 12.14 5.09
C LEU A 508 -19.23 12.57 3.62
N VAL A 509 -19.04 11.62 2.69
CA VAL A 509 -18.97 11.93 1.25
C VAL A 509 -20.27 12.56 0.75
N THR A 510 -21.42 12.05 1.20
CA THR A 510 -22.73 12.60 0.79
C THR A 510 -22.88 14.04 1.27
N LEU A 511 -22.60 14.30 2.55
CA LEU A 511 -22.70 15.64 3.13
C LEU A 511 -21.74 16.64 2.47
N LEU A 512 -20.51 16.24 2.17
CA LEU A 512 -19.52 17.12 1.50
C LEU A 512 -19.89 17.49 0.06
N LYS A 513 -20.76 16.71 -0.59
CA LYS A 513 -21.25 17.00 -1.95
C LYS A 513 -22.43 17.97 -1.98
N GLU A 514 -23.09 18.18 -0.84
CA GLU A 514 -24.23 19.08 -0.76
C GLU A 514 -23.76 20.54 -0.74
N ASP A 515 -24.49 21.39 -1.45
CA ASP A 515 -24.33 22.83 -1.36
C ASP A 515 -25.03 23.35 -0.10
N GLY A 516 -24.37 24.25 0.63
CA GLY A 516 -24.92 24.88 1.83
C GLY A 516 -24.24 24.45 3.14
N PRO A 517 -24.81 24.84 4.29
CA PRO A 517 -24.17 24.65 5.58
C PRO A 517 -24.14 23.17 5.98
N LEU A 518 -22.96 22.70 6.39
CA LEU A 518 -22.79 21.35 6.92
C LEU A 518 -23.42 21.23 8.32
N PRO A 519 -24.10 20.11 8.64
CA PRO A 519 -24.66 19.87 9.98
C PRO A 519 -23.54 19.51 10.97
N GLU A 520 -22.82 20.53 11.45
CA GLU A 520 -21.57 20.36 12.22
C GLU A 520 -21.76 19.44 13.44
N ASN A 521 -22.83 19.59 14.22
CA ASN A 521 -23.06 18.73 15.40
C ASN A 521 -23.18 17.26 15.02
N ASP A 522 -23.96 16.94 13.98
CA ASP A 522 -24.16 15.56 13.51
C ASP A 522 -22.86 14.98 12.94
N ILE A 523 -22.06 15.81 12.28
CA ILE A 523 -20.73 15.42 11.79
C ILE A 523 -19.81 15.10 12.97
N ARG A 524 -19.72 15.96 13.99
CA ARG A 524 -18.87 15.71 15.17
C ARG A 524 -19.29 14.43 15.91
N ASP A 525 -20.59 14.18 16.04
CA ASP A 525 -21.10 12.92 16.61
C ASP A 525 -20.68 11.71 15.78
N LEU A 526 -20.77 11.80 14.44
CA LEU A 526 -20.31 10.74 13.54
C LEU A 526 -18.79 10.53 13.62
N GLU A 527 -18.00 11.61 13.70
CA GLU A 527 -16.54 11.55 13.87
C GLU A 527 -16.17 10.76 15.13
N MET A 528 -16.86 11.01 16.24
CA MET A 528 -16.66 10.29 17.51
C MET A 528 -16.98 8.79 17.36
N VAL A 529 -18.13 8.47 16.79
CA VAL A 529 -18.54 7.07 16.54
C VAL A 529 -17.53 6.33 15.65
N MET A 530 -17.03 6.99 14.61
CA MET A 530 -16.00 6.43 13.72
C MET A 530 -14.69 6.18 14.45
N ARG A 531 -14.20 7.13 15.26
CA ARG A 531 -12.97 7.00 16.05
C ARG A 531 -13.05 5.90 17.09
N ASP A 532 -14.16 5.82 17.82
CA ASP A 532 -14.27 4.92 18.98
C ASP A 532 -14.67 3.49 18.61
N SER A 533 -15.43 3.31 17.52
CA SER A 533 -16.06 2.01 17.19
C SER A 533 -15.51 1.34 15.92
N SER A 534 -14.54 1.94 15.24
CA SER A 534 -13.86 1.30 14.09
C SER A 534 -12.82 0.27 14.54
N ILE A 535 -12.78 -0.87 13.85
CA ILE A 535 -11.88 -2.00 14.18
C ILE A 535 -10.40 -1.66 13.95
N CYS A 536 -10.11 -0.81 12.96
CA CYS A 536 -8.76 -0.53 12.49
C CYS A 536 -8.53 0.97 12.25
N GLY A 537 -7.27 1.33 12.02
CA GLY A 537 -6.83 2.71 11.88
C GLY A 537 -7.50 3.48 10.74
N LEU A 538 -7.89 2.81 9.64
CA LEU A 538 -8.57 3.48 8.51
C LEU A 538 -9.85 4.18 8.98
N GLY A 539 -10.77 3.44 9.60
CA GLY A 539 -12.04 4.02 10.06
C GLY A 539 -11.85 5.05 11.17
N GLN A 540 -10.80 4.91 11.98
CA GLN A 540 -10.48 5.85 13.06
C GLN A 540 -9.91 7.17 12.54
N ALA A 541 -9.12 7.13 11.46
CA ALA A 541 -8.46 8.29 10.86
C ALA A 541 -9.26 8.96 9.74
N ALA A 542 -10.14 8.21 9.05
CA ALA A 542 -11.00 8.72 7.98
C ALA A 542 -11.72 10.04 8.30
N PRO A 543 -12.25 10.30 9.52
CA PRO A 543 -12.87 11.60 9.82
C PRO A 543 -11.90 12.79 9.93
N ASN A 544 -10.58 12.58 10.00
CA ASN A 544 -9.60 13.66 10.26
C ASN A 544 -9.68 14.82 9.24
N PRO A 545 -9.75 14.59 7.91
CA PRO A 545 -9.88 15.68 6.95
C PRO A 545 -11.12 16.55 7.17
N VAL A 546 -12.27 15.92 7.46
CA VAL A 546 -13.52 16.64 7.74
C VAL A 546 -13.43 17.43 9.03
N ASN A 547 -12.85 16.82 10.08
CA ASN A 547 -12.65 17.46 11.36
C ASN A 547 -11.83 18.75 11.20
N HIS A 548 -10.75 18.71 10.42
CA HIS A 548 -9.88 19.85 10.21
C HIS A 548 -10.48 20.88 9.26
N LEU A 549 -11.24 20.47 8.23
CA LEU A 549 -12.01 21.39 7.38
C LEU A 549 -12.91 22.29 8.23
N LEU A 550 -13.70 21.70 9.14
CA LEU A 550 -14.62 22.43 10.04
C LEU A 550 -13.89 23.28 11.09
N THR A 551 -12.69 22.89 11.50
CA THR A 551 -11.92 23.58 12.55
C THR A 551 -11.08 24.73 12.00
N HIS A 552 -10.40 24.54 10.87
CA HIS A 552 -9.37 25.45 10.37
C HIS A 552 -9.72 26.16 9.06
N PHE A 553 -10.64 25.62 8.26
CA PHE A 553 -10.87 26.05 6.87
C PHE A 553 -12.33 26.45 6.62
N ARG A 554 -12.95 27.13 7.59
CA ARG A 554 -14.36 27.59 7.47
C ARG A 554 -14.62 28.50 6.27
N SER A 555 -13.60 29.22 5.79
CA SER A 555 -13.68 30.06 4.60
C SER A 555 -13.80 29.28 3.29
N ASP A 556 -13.50 27.98 3.28
CA ASP A 556 -13.60 27.10 2.12
C ASP A 556 -14.94 26.35 2.02
N LEU A 557 -15.88 26.56 2.96
CA LEU A 557 -17.15 25.82 3.09
C LEU A 557 -18.31 26.33 2.23
#